data_AF-A0A3C0HBY5-F1
#
_entry.id   AF-A0A3C0HBY5-F1
#
_cell.length_a   1.000
_cell.length_b   1.000
_cell.length_c   1.000
_cell.angle_alpha   90.00
_cell.angle_beta   90.00
_cell.angle_gamma   90.00
#
_symmetry.space_group_name_H-M   'P 1'
#
loop_
_entity.id
_entity.type
_entity.pdbx_description
1 polymer ?
#
loop_
_entity_poly.entity_id
_entity_poly.type
_entity_poly.pdbx_seq_one_letter_code
_entity_poly.pdbx_strand_id
1 'polypeptide(L)'
;KYPIKNYTLGIFYQSHSFIKWHAGLDYDYALVFYEFAIRDFQSEEDANGKATSTAAYAAIEGVFGNLSVRCQVGYYLEIFYDRQESLPYSKFNFIYNIPYEIYEVRPFVGLLLKTHVAVADYVALQVGIEW
;
A
#
# COMPACT_ATOMS: atom_id res chain seq x y z
N LYS A 1 16.15 -13.40 -2.67
CA LYS A 1 14.78 -12.85 -2.84
C LYS A 1 14.75 -11.50 -2.13
N TYR A 2 14.39 -10.44 -2.85
CA TYR A 2 14.48 -9.08 -2.35
C TYR A 2 13.15 -8.66 -1.70
N PRO A 3 13.14 -8.28 -0.41
CA PRO A 3 11.91 -7.87 0.25
C PRO A 3 11.42 -6.53 -0.30
N ILE A 4 10.10 -6.39 -0.39
CA ILE A 4 9.41 -5.12 -0.64
C ILE A 4 8.81 -4.68 0.70
N LYS A 5 9.04 -3.43 1.08
CA LYS A 5 8.43 -2.82 2.26
C LYS A 5 7.35 -1.85 1.79
N ASN A 6 6.13 -2.03 2.28
CA ASN A 6 5.01 -1.13 2.01
C ASN A 6 4.54 -0.49 3.32
N TYR A 7 4.33 0.82 3.27
CA TYR A 7 3.72 1.60 4.33
C TYR A 7 2.52 2.34 3.74
N THR A 8 1.38 2.30 4.43
CA THR A 8 0.13 2.95 4.02
C THR A 8 -0.34 3.80 5.17
N LEU A 9 -0.62 5.07 4.89
CA LEU A 9 -1.22 6.01 5.82
C LEU A 9 -2.45 6.63 5.17
N GLY A 10 -3.56 6.73 5.90
CA GLY A 10 -4.76 7.33 5.34
C GLY A 10 -5.79 7.68 6.39
N ILE A 11 -6.83 8.35 5.90
CA ILE A 11 -8.06 8.64 6.64
C ILE A 11 -9.17 7.76 6.08
N PHE A 12 -10.19 7.50 6.91
CA PHE A 12 -11.38 6.78 6.48
C PHE A 12 -12.66 7.47 6.94
N TYR A 13 -13.73 7.24 6.18
CA TYR A 13 -15.08 7.66 6.50
C TYR A 13 -16.03 6.47 6.39
N GLN A 14 -16.68 6.13 7.49
CA GLN A 14 -17.64 5.03 7.52
C GLN A 14 -19.04 5.54 7.17
N SER A 15 -19.48 5.24 5.95
CA SER A 15 -20.81 5.67 5.46
C SER A 15 -21.95 4.78 5.96
N HIS A 16 -21.68 3.48 6.08
CA HIS A 16 -22.62 2.47 6.55
C HIS A 16 -21.88 1.48 7.45
N SER A 17 -22.61 0.67 8.21
CA SER A 17 -22.01 -0.39 9.04
C SER A 17 -21.14 -1.37 8.25
N PHE A 18 -21.42 -1.54 6.95
CA PHE A 18 -20.73 -2.46 6.05
C PHE A 18 -19.86 -1.79 4.97
N ILE A 19 -19.78 -0.44 4.91
CA ILE A 19 -18.99 0.28 3.90
C ILE A 19 -18.15 1.39 4.55
N LYS A 20 -16.83 1.33 4.34
CA LYS A 20 -15.90 2.43 4.61
C LYS A 20 -15.25 2.95 3.32
N TRP A 21 -15.05 4.25 3.27
CA TRP A 21 -14.29 4.95 2.23
C TRP A 21 -12.93 5.33 2.79
N HIS A 22 -11.86 5.18 2.02
CA HIS A 22 -10.50 5.52 2.43
C HIS A 22 -9.86 6.45 1.41
N ALA A 23 -8.98 7.32 1.89
CA ALA A 23 -8.07 8.08 1.06
C ALA A 23 -6.74 8.27 1.81
N GLY A 24 -5.62 8.29 1.08
CA GLY A 24 -4.33 8.44 1.73
C GLY A 24 -3.14 8.34 0.81
N LEU A 25 -2.00 8.00 1.41
CA LEU A 25 -0.72 7.85 0.76
C LEU A 25 -0.16 6.44 0.99
N ASP A 26 0.42 5.91 -0.07
CA ASP A 26 1.21 4.70 -0.07
C ASP A 26 2.67 5.04 -0.32
N TYR A 27 3.54 4.38 0.42
CA TYR A 27 4.98 4.42 0.26
C TYR A 27 5.48 2.99 0.09
N ASP A 28 6.13 2.73 -1.03
CA ASP A 28 6.76 1.45 -1.35
C ASP A 28 8.27 1.63 -1.46
N TYR A 29 9.02 0.70 -0.86
CA TYR A 29 10.46 0.58 -1.00
C TYR A 29 10.83 -0.82 -1.46
N ALA A 30 11.39 -0.92 -2.66
CA ALA A 30 11.76 -2.19 -3.29
C ALA A 30 13.29 -2.34 -3.35
N LEU A 31 13.83 -3.24 -2.51
CA LEU A 31 15.28 -3.46 -2.39
C LEU A 31 15.93 -3.92 -3.71
N VAL A 32 15.18 -4.58 -4.59
CA VAL A 32 15.67 -5.01 -5.92
C VAL A 32 16.21 -3.82 -6.71
N PHE A 33 15.46 -2.72 -6.75
CA PHE A 33 15.80 -1.56 -7.57
C PHE A 33 16.97 -0.79 -6.97
N TYR A 34 17.07 -0.76 -5.63
CA TYR A 34 18.22 -0.19 -4.94
C TYR A 34 19.52 -0.93 -5.30
N GLU A 35 19.53 -2.26 -5.16
CA GLU A 35 20.71 -3.06 -5.46
C GLU A 35 21.10 -3.00 -6.94
N PHE A 36 20.12 -2.92 -7.83
CA PHE A 36 20.37 -2.76 -9.26
C PHE A 36 21.00 -1.39 -9.57
N ALA A 37 20.45 -0.31 -9.02
CA ALA A 37 20.95 1.05 -9.27
C ALA A 37 22.37 1.28 -8.73
N ILE A 38 22.70 0.75 -7.54
CA ILE A 38 24.07 0.83 -7.00
C ILE A 38 25.09 0.06 -7.85
N ARG A 39 24.67 -1.06 -8.45
CA ARG A 39 25.55 -1.85 -9.33
C ARG A 39 25.88 -1.15 -10.64
N ASP A 40 24.99 -0.27 -11.11
CA ASP A 40 25.21 0.59 -12.27
C ASP A 40 26.01 1.88 -11.93
N PHE A 41 26.72 1.90 -10.80
CA PHE A 41 27.57 3.01 -10.34
C PHE A 41 26.80 4.34 -10.12
N GLN A 42 25.52 4.27 -9.75
CA GLN A 42 24.75 5.47 -9.35
C GLN A 42 25.08 5.89 -7.91
N SER A 43 24.80 7.16 -7.57
CA SER A 43 24.90 7.64 -6.19
C SER A 43 23.89 6.92 -5.29
N GLU A 44 24.21 6.74 -4.00
CA GLU A 44 23.27 6.12 -3.05
C GLU A 44 21.94 6.88 -2.95
N GLU A 45 21.98 8.20 -3.18
CA GLU A 45 20.81 9.07 -3.18
C GLU A 45 19.91 8.78 -4.39
N ASP A 46 20.48 8.68 -5.60
CA ASP A 46 19.74 8.31 -6.81
C ASP A 46 19.18 6.90 -6.73
N ALA A 47 19.95 5.96 -6.16
CA ALA A 47 19.51 4.57 -5.98
C ALA A 47 18.32 4.46 -5.01
N ASN A 48 18.33 5.25 -3.93
CA ASN A 48 17.21 5.30 -2.99
C ASN A 48 15.96 5.95 -3.62
N GLY A 49 16.14 7.00 -4.41
CA GLY A 49 15.04 7.62 -5.17
C GLY A 49 14.35 6.62 -6.10
N LYS A 50 15.13 5.85 -6.86
CA LYS A 50 14.61 4.82 -7.78
C LYS A 50 13.98 3.61 -7.10
N ALA A 51 14.41 3.30 -5.88
CA ALA A 51 13.86 2.21 -5.08
C ALA A 51 12.55 2.58 -4.37
N THR A 52 12.27 3.88 -4.29
CA THR A 52 11.13 4.44 -3.58
C THR A 52 10.00 4.75 -4.55
N SER A 53 8.76 4.57 -4.10
CA SER A 53 7.59 5.01 -4.86
C SER A 53 6.52 5.50 -3.90
N THR A 54 6.10 6.75 -4.08
CA THR A 54 5.02 7.36 -3.29
C THR A 54 3.79 7.53 -4.18
N ALA A 55 2.62 7.18 -3.67
CA ALA A 55 1.38 7.28 -4.42
C ALA A 55 0.22 7.76 -3.56
N ALA A 56 -0.68 8.53 -4.15
CA ALA A 56 -1.97 8.84 -3.53
C ALA A 56 -2.99 7.76 -3.87
N TYR A 57 -3.89 7.45 -2.95
CA TYR A 57 -4.91 6.42 -3.15
C TYR A 57 -6.30 6.82 -2.68
N ALA A 58 -7.28 6.16 -3.26
CA ALA A 58 -8.64 6.07 -2.76
C ALA A 58 -9.03 4.58 -2.67
N ALA A 59 -9.83 4.21 -1.68
CA ALA A 59 -10.29 2.85 -1.52
C ALA A 59 -11.74 2.77 -1.01
N ILE A 60 -12.34 1.62 -1.27
CA ILE A 60 -13.59 1.20 -0.64
C ILE A 60 -13.35 -0.11 0.09
N GLU A 61 -13.91 -0.22 1.29
CA GLU A 61 -13.84 -1.41 2.13
C GLU A 61 -15.25 -1.91 2.45
N GLY A 62 -15.50 -3.17 2.12
CA GLY A 62 -16.66 -3.92 2.57
C GLY A 62 -16.35 -4.62 3.89
N VAL A 63 -17.13 -4.33 4.93
CA VAL A 63 -16.95 -4.88 6.28
C VAL A 63 -18.01 -5.94 6.57
N PHE A 64 -17.55 -7.15 6.90
CA PHE A 64 -18.36 -8.35 7.15
C PHE A 64 -18.00 -8.94 8.53
N GLY A 65 -18.43 -8.26 9.60
CA GLY A 65 -18.03 -8.59 10.96
C GLY A 65 -16.54 -8.36 11.17
N ASN A 66 -15.80 -9.41 11.55
CA ASN A 66 -14.35 -9.35 11.74
C ASN A 66 -13.56 -9.47 10.44
N LEU A 67 -14.21 -9.71 9.30
CA LEU A 67 -13.55 -9.78 8.00
C LEU A 67 -13.85 -8.53 7.19
N SER A 68 -12.89 -8.10 6.38
CA SER A 68 -13.08 -6.97 5.48
C SER A 68 -12.34 -7.19 4.17
N VAL A 69 -12.87 -6.60 3.11
CA VAL A 69 -12.27 -6.63 1.78
C VAL A 69 -12.11 -5.20 1.34
N ARG A 70 -10.87 -4.77 1.08
CA ARG A 70 -10.55 -3.41 0.65
C ARG A 70 -10.00 -3.40 -0.78
N CYS A 71 -10.70 -2.72 -1.66
CA CYS A 71 -10.29 -2.45 -3.03
C CYS A 71 -9.76 -1.03 -3.11
N GLN A 72 -8.48 -0.89 -3.43
CA GLN A 72 -7.77 0.38 -3.48
C GLN A 72 -7.24 0.63 -4.89
N VAL A 73 -7.34 1.88 -5.32
CA VAL A 73 -6.73 2.39 -6.55
C VAL A 73 -5.89 3.61 -6.21
N GLY A 74 -4.75 3.76 -6.86
CA GLY A 74 -3.89 4.90 -6.62
C GLY A 74 -3.03 5.27 -7.81
N TYR A 75 -2.47 6.47 -7.73
CA TYR A 75 -1.63 7.08 -8.74
C TYR A 75 -0.32 7.56 -8.10
N TYR A 76 0.79 7.26 -8.76
CA TYR A 76 2.12 7.68 -8.30
C TYR A 76 2.27 9.19 -8.38
N LEU A 77 2.87 9.77 -7.33
CA LEU A 77 3.18 11.18 -7.29
C LEU A 77 4.56 11.41 -7.93
N GLU A 78 4.57 12.15 -9.04
CA GLU A 78 5.76 12.41 -9.87
C GLU A 78 6.91 13.11 -9.12
N ILE A 79 6.61 13.77 -7.99
CA ILE A 79 7.60 14.47 -7.16
C ILE A 79 8.68 13.50 -6.61
N PHE A 80 8.37 12.19 -6.50
CA PHE A 80 9.26 11.19 -5.91
C PHE A 80 9.54 9.98 -6.84
N TYR A 81 9.21 10.07 -8.14
CA TYR A 81 9.22 8.91 -9.04
C TYR A 81 9.75 9.26 -10.44
N ASP A 82 10.96 8.81 -10.75
CA ASP A 82 11.62 8.95 -12.06
C ASP A 82 11.30 7.75 -12.98
N ARG A 83 10.01 7.47 -13.16
CA ARG A 83 9.53 6.47 -14.13
C ARG A 83 8.45 7.11 -14.97
N GLN A 84 8.74 7.19 -16.26
CA GLN A 84 8.09 7.97 -17.31
C GLN A 84 6.61 7.66 -17.60
N GLU A 85 5.94 6.84 -16.79
CA GLU A 85 4.52 6.54 -16.94
C GLU A 85 3.87 6.44 -15.55
N SER A 86 3.06 7.44 -15.19
CA SER A 86 2.21 7.46 -13.99
C SER A 86 1.03 6.49 -14.13
N LEU A 87 1.34 5.20 -14.27
CA LEU A 87 0.32 4.16 -14.39
C LEU A 87 -0.45 4.02 -13.06
N PRO A 88 -1.78 3.89 -13.11
CA PRO A 88 -2.54 3.54 -11.93
C PRO A 88 -2.12 2.17 -11.41
N TYR A 89 -2.01 2.04 -10.10
CA TYR A 89 -1.92 0.73 -9.45
C TYR A 89 -3.25 0.42 -8.76
N SER A 90 -3.47 -0.87 -8.53
CA SER A 90 -4.55 -1.33 -7.66
C SER A 90 -4.03 -2.27 -6.58
N LYS A 91 -4.67 -2.21 -5.43
CA LYS A 91 -4.42 -3.10 -4.30
C LYS A 91 -5.72 -3.76 -3.88
N PHE A 92 -5.64 -5.06 -3.65
CA PHE A 92 -6.71 -5.85 -3.09
C PHE A 92 -6.26 -6.38 -1.73
N ASN A 93 -7.02 -6.08 -0.68
CA ASN A 93 -6.69 -6.52 0.67
C ASN A 93 -7.81 -7.39 1.22
N PHE A 94 -7.46 -8.57 1.71
CA PHE A 94 -8.28 -9.37 2.60
C PHE A 94 -7.84 -9.13 4.03
N ILE A 95 -8.70 -8.56 4.86
CA ILE A 95 -8.38 -8.06 6.18
C ILE A 95 -9.17 -8.84 7.22
N TYR A 96 -8.49 -9.23 8.30
CA TYR A 96 -9.08 -9.70 9.55
C TYR A 96 -8.90 -8.62 10.61
N ASN A 97 -10.02 -8.00 10.98
CA ASN A 97 -10.13 -7.06 12.09
C ASN A 97 -10.12 -7.86 13.39
N ILE A 98 -9.13 -7.60 14.25
CA ILE A 98 -9.02 -8.29 15.51
C ILE A 98 -10.16 -7.77 16.42
N PRO A 99 -10.99 -8.64 17.01
CA PRO A 99 -12.13 -8.25 17.84
C PRO A 99 -11.69 -7.81 19.24
N TYR A 100 -10.75 -6.87 19.30
CA TYR A 100 -10.21 -6.31 20.53
C TYR A 100 -9.89 -4.83 20.31
N GLU A 101 -10.56 -3.97 21.07
CA GLU A 101 -10.28 -2.53 21.09
C GLU A 101 -9.37 -2.23 22.28
N ILE A 102 -8.17 -1.73 22.01
CA ILE A 102 -7.24 -1.28 23.05
C ILE A 102 -7.11 0.23 22.89
N TYR A 103 -7.56 1.01 23.88
CA TYR A 103 -7.42 2.48 23.86
C TYR A 103 -7.93 3.11 22.54
N GLU A 104 -9.13 2.73 22.08
CA GLU A 104 -9.76 3.22 20.84
C GLU A 104 -9.05 2.78 19.53
N VAL A 105 -7.99 1.97 19.62
CA VAL A 105 -7.29 1.41 18.48
C VAL A 105 -7.83 0.03 18.11
N ARG A 106 -8.09 -0.17 16.81
CA ARG A 106 -8.54 -1.42 16.20
C ARG A 106 -7.42 -2.01 15.34
N PRO A 107 -6.66 -2.99 15.86
CA PRO A 107 -5.62 -3.63 15.08
C PRO A 107 -6.21 -4.60 14.07
N PHE A 108 -5.52 -4.75 12.94
CA PHE A 108 -5.90 -5.69 11.89
C PHE A 108 -4.67 -6.36 11.28
N VAL A 109 -4.90 -7.53 10.70
CA VAL A 109 -3.94 -8.25 9.89
C VAL A 109 -4.58 -8.61 8.56
N GLY A 110 -3.80 -8.73 7.49
CA GLY A 110 -4.36 -8.99 6.18
C GLY A 110 -3.39 -9.56 5.17
N LEU A 111 -3.95 -9.99 4.05
CA LEU A 111 -3.23 -10.35 2.84
C LEU A 111 -3.46 -9.26 1.80
N LEU A 112 -2.37 -8.69 1.32
CA LEU A 112 -2.35 -7.64 0.31
C LEU A 112 -1.86 -8.23 -1.01
N LEU A 113 -2.59 -7.97 -2.09
CA LEU A 113 -2.17 -8.19 -3.47
C LEU A 113 -2.08 -6.84 -4.19
N LYS A 114 -0.90 -6.47 -4.67
CA LYS A 114 -0.70 -5.27 -5.50
C LYS A 114 -0.58 -5.65 -6.98
N THR A 115 -1.19 -4.87 -7.86
CA THR A 115 -1.13 -5.07 -9.31
C THR A 115 -0.98 -3.74 -10.07
N HIS A 116 -0.34 -3.79 -11.24
CA HIS A 116 -0.34 -2.72 -12.24
C HIS A 116 -0.97 -3.21 -13.53
N VAL A 117 -1.98 -2.51 -14.05
CA VAL A 117 -2.55 -2.74 -15.40
C VAL A 117 -2.77 -4.25 -15.69
N ALA A 118 -3.29 -4.99 -14.69
CA ALA A 118 -3.55 -6.44 -14.69
C ALA A 118 -2.37 -7.43 -14.49
N VAL A 119 -1.15 -6.97 -14.21
CA VAL A 119 -0.04 -7.83 -13.78
C VAL A 119 0.13 -7.78 -12.26
N ALA A 120 0.16 -8.95 -11.62
CA ALA A 120 0.40 -9.06 -10.18
C ALA A 120 1.88 -8.77 -9.86
N ASP A 121 2.12 -7.77 -9.03
CA ASP A 121 3.48 -7.41 -8.60
C ASP A 121 3.93 -8.29 -7.44
N TYR A 122 3.14 -8.30 -6.37
CA TYR A 122 3.48 -8.99 -5.13
C TYR A 122 2.25 -9.32 -4.29
N VAL A 123 2.42 -10.36 -3.48
CA VAL A 123 1.55 -10.68 -2.35
C VAL A 123 2.33 -10.42 -1.06
N ALA A 124 1.70 -9.76 -0.09
CA ALA A 124 2.30 -9.41 1.19
C ALA A 124 1.36 -9.71 2.35
N LEU A 125 1.94 -9.96 3.51
CA LEU A 125 1.23 -9.88 4.79
C LEU A 125 1.20 -8.42 5.23
N GLN A 126 0.02 -7.93 5.56
CA GLN A 126 -0.22 -6.60 6.07
C GLN A 126 -0.58 -6.69 7.55
N VAL A 127 -0.07 -5.75 8.33
CA VAL A 127 -0.53 -5.50 9.69
C VAL A 127 -0.77 -4.00 9.83
N GLY A 128 -1.76 -3.61 10.62
CA GLY A 128 -2.07 -2.20 10.79
C GLY A 128 -2.97 -1.94 11.98
N ILE A 129 -3.22 -0.64 12.18
CA ILE A 129 -4.06 -0.12 13.24
C ILE A 129 -4.98 0.94 12.65
N GLU A 130 -6.25 0.92 13.06
CA GLU A 130 -7.22 1.99 12.79
C GLU A 130 -7.54 2.67 14.12
N TRP A 131 -7.65 4.00 14.11
CA TRP A 131 -8.07 4.84 15.23
C TRP A 131 -9.28 5.68 14.80
#